data_AF-A0A7M1B274-F1
#
_entry.id   AF-A0A7M1B274-F1
#
_cell.length_a   1.000
_cell.length_b   1.000
_cell.length_c   1.000
_cell.angle_alpha   90.00
_cell.angle_beta   90.00
_cell.angle_gamma   90.00
#
_symmetry.space_group_name_H-M   'P 1'
#
loop_
_entity.id
_entity.type
_entity.pdbx_description
1 polymer ?
#
loop_
_entity_poly.entity_id
_entity_poly.type
_entity_poly.pdbx_seq_one_letter_code
_entity_poly.pdbx_strand_id
1 'polypeptide(L)'
;MKKNIYLDFTYFIVLAATFGAVLVLGAIVAPVIFHTDKITVNLLIDHYNAGIIMGEIFHRFSYWTYFVATFVALYEAKAYKMGQRDAISFAAAVTVIFASLMFSAVYVPKILSMQALGAEATQSDTFEHLHIASEIDFKILAFALLVLFVRRLMLLRVPSKSL
;
A
#
# COMPACT_ATOMS: atom_id res chain seq x y z
N MET A 1 -4.88 27.13 19.02
CA MET A 1 -5.54 25.84 19.35
C MET A 1 -4.49 24.76 19.51
N LYS A 2 -4.57 23.92 20.55
CA LYS A 2 -3.53 22.91 20.87
C LYS A 2 -3.35 21.93 19.70
N LYS A 3 -2.20 22.03 19.01
CA LYS A 3 -1.71 21.04 18.06
C LYS A 3 -1.65 19.70 18.82
N ASN A 4 -2.45 18.70 18.42
CA ASN A 4 -2.45 17.43 19.13
C ASN A 4 -1.27 16.61 18.62
N ILE A 5 -0.09 16.92 19.15
CA ILE A 5 1.21 16.37 18.74
C ILE A 5 1.16 14.85 18.63
N TYR A 6 0.50 14.17 19.57
CA TYR A 6 0.35 12.71 19.56
C TYR A 6 -0.36 12.18 18.31
N LEU A 7 -1.35 12.91 17.79
CA LEU A 7 -2.10 12.51 16.60
C LEU A 7 -1.23 12.65 15.34
N ASP A 8 -0.46 13.73 15.25
CA ASP A 8 0.48 13.95 14.14
C ASP A 8 1.60 12.90 14.13
N PHE A 9 2.16 12.56 15.29
CA PHE A 9 3.17 11.49 15.41
C PHE A 9 2.59 10.11 15.06
N THR A 10 1.38 9.81 15.54
CA THR A 10 0.69 8.56 15.19
C THR A 10 0.48 8.48 13.68
N TYR A 11 0.12 9.60 13.04
CA TYR A 11 -0.04 9.68 11.60
C TYR A 11 1.24 9.33 10.84
N PHE A 12 2.37 9.93 11.21
CA PHE A 12 3.66 9.59 10.59
C PHE A 12 4.08 8.15 10.82
N ILE A 13 3.85 7.59 12.02
CA ILE A 13 4.18 6.19 12.30
C ILE A 13 3.39 5.28 11.37
N VAL A 14 2.09 5.53 11.17
CA VAL A 14 1.27 4.72 10.26
C VAL A 14 1.74 4.84 8.81
N LEU A 15 2.03 6.07 8.34
CA LEU A 15 2.55 6.27 6.99
C LEU A 15 3.89 5.55 6.77
N ALA A 16 4.83 5.72 7.69
CA ALA A 16 6.16 5.10 7.62
C ALA A 16 6.10 3.57 7.73
N ALA A 17 5.27 3.04 8.64
CA ALA A 17 5.07 1.61 8.79
C ALA A 17 4.47 0.99 7.51
N THR A 18 3.50 1.67 6.89
CA THR A 18 2.89 1.21 5.64
C THR A 18 3.89 1.26 4.49
N PHE A 19 4.67 2.34 4.38
CA PHE A 19 5.73 2.43 3.39
C PHE A 19 6.77 1.31 3.55
N GLY A 20 7.21 1.06 4.78
CA GLY A 20 8.12 -0.05 5.09
C GLY A 20 7.52 -1.42 4.73
N ALA A 21 6.25 -1.65 5.04
CA ALA A 21 5.56 -2.89 4.69
C ALA A 21 5.49 -3.09 3.18
N VAL A 22 5.17 -2.05 2.41
CA VAL A 22 5.14 -2.08 0.94
C VAL A 22 6.52 -2.44 0.37
N LEU A 23 7.60 -1.84 0.89
CA LEU A 23 8.96 -2.18 0.46
C LEU A 23 9.35 -3.61 0.81
N VAL A 24 9.06 -4.06 2.03
CA VAL A 24 9.37 -5.44 2.46
C VAL A 24 8.61 -6.45 1.62
N LEU A 25 7.32 -6.23 1.38
CA LEU A 25 6.50 -7.12 0.58
C LEU A 25 6.98 -7.22 -0.88
N GLY A 26 7.27 -6.07 -1.50
CA GLY A 26 7.71 -6.02 -2.90
C GLY A 26 9.15 -6.46 -3.12
N ALA A 27 10.09 -5.96 -2.32
CA ALA A 27 11.52 -6.14 -2.57
C ALA A 27 12.14 -7.36 -1.86
N ILE A 28 11.54 -7.83 -0.76
CA ILE A 28 12.12 -8.91 0.07
C ILE A 28 11.26 -10.16 0.01
N VAL A 29 9.96 -10.05 0.27
CA VAL A 29 9.07 -11.22 0.37
C VAL A 29 8.83 -11.87 -1.00
N ALA A 30 8.57 -11.08 -2.04
CA ALA A 30 8.36 -11.60 -3.39
C ALA A 30 9.53 -12.49 -3.89
N PRO A 31 10.81 -12.06 -3.89
CA PRO A 31 11.88 -12.93 -4.37
C PRO A 31 12.09 -14.16 -3.49
N VAL A 32 11.85 -14.08 -2.17
CA VAL A 32 11.95 -15.23 -1.26
C VAL A 32 10.91 -16.30 -1.59
N ILE A 33 9.68 -15.90 -1.92
CA ILE A 33 8.60 -16.83 -2.25
C ILE A 33 8.82 -17.46 -3.63
N PHE A 34 9.16 -16.66 -4.64
CA PHE A 34 9.29 -17.14 -6.02
C PHE A 34 10.62 -17.86 -6.31
N HIS A 35 11.64 -17.72 -5.45
CA HIS A 35 12.91 -18.44 -5.56
C HIS A 35 13.14 -19.42 -4.39
N THR A 36 12.07 -20.07 -3.95
CA THR A 36 12.13 -21.04 -2.85
C THR A 36 13.05 -22.22 -3.18
N ASP A 37 13.19 -22.58 -4.47
CA ASP A 37 14.10 -23.60 -5.01
C ASP A 37 15.57 -23.42 -4.60
N LYS A 38 16.01 -22.17 -4.39
CA LYS A 38 17.37 -21.83 -3.97
C LYS A 38 17.58 -21.91 -2.46
N ILE A 39 16.49 -22.00 -1.69
CA ILE A 39 16.49 -21.86 -0.23
C ILE A 39 16.16 -23.20 0.43
N THR A 40 15.24 -23.98 -0.14
CA THR A 40 14.78 -25.24 0.45
C THR A 40 15.47 -26.44 -0.16
N VAL A 41 15.97 -27.34 0.69
CA VAL A 41 16.46 -28.66 0.29
C VAL A 41 15.28 -29.64 0.30
N ASN A 42 15.01 -30.30 -0.82
CA ASN A 42 13.93 -31.30 -1.02
C ASN A 42 12.47 -30.78 -1.08
N LEU A 43 12.25 -29.47 -1.23
CA LEU A 43 10.92 -28.92 -1.49
C LEU A 43 10.95 -28.09 -2.79
N LEU A 44 10.25 -28.56 -3.83
CA LEU A 44 10.04 -27.82 -5.06
C LEU A 44 8.63 -27.23 -5.03
N ILE A 45 8.53 -25.93 -4.74
CA ILE A 45 7.28 -25.19 -4.89
C ILE A 45 7.22 -24.71 -6.34
N ASP A 46 6.22 -25.20 -7.08
CA ASP A 46 5.93 -24.68 -8.42
C ASP A 46 5.54 -23.20 -8.39
N HIS A 47 5.82 -22.48 -9.48
CA HIS A 47 5.60 -21.03 -9.58
C HIS A 47 4.14 -20.64 -9.30
N TYR A 48 3.19 -21.49 -9.70
CA TYR A 48 1.77 -21.31 -9.40
C TYR A 48 1.49 -21.36 -7.88
N ASN A 49 2.05 -22.35 -7.18
CA ASN A 49 1.88 -22.49 -5.73
C ASN A 49 2.56 -21.35 -4.95
N ALA A 50 3.71 -20.88 -5.42
CA ALA A 50 4.35 -19.67 -4.90
C ALA A 50 3.44 -18.44 -5.06
N GLY A 51 2.77 -18.33 -6.21
CA GLY A 51 1.76 -17.30 -6.48
C GLY A 51 0.57 -17.36 -5.51
N ILE A 52 0.07 -18.55 -5.16
CA ILE A 52 -1.02 -18.70 -4.16
C ILE A 52 -0.57 -18.18 -2.79
N ILE A 53 0.65 -18.52 -2.36
CA ILE A 53 1.20 -18.06 -1.08
C ILE A 53 1.31 -16.52 -1.08
N MET A 54 1.84 -15.94 -2.16
CA MET A 54 1.94 -14.48 -2.30
C MET A 54 0.56 -13.80 -2.28
N GLY A 55 -0.43 -14.39 -2.96
CA GLY A 55 -1.80 -13.91 -2.97
C GLY A 55 -2.41 -13.86 -1.57
N GLU A 56 -2.19 -14.89 -0.75
CA GLU A 56 -2.70 -14.94 0.63
C GLU A 56 -2.01 -13.92 1.55
N ILE A 57 -0.71 -13.66 1.36
CA ILE A 57 0.00 -12.59 2.08
C ILE A 57 -0.61 -11.24 1.74
N PHE A 58 -0.87 -10.97 0.46
CA PHE A 58 -1.49 -9.73 0.03
C PHE A 58 -2.96 -9.61 0.47
N HIS A 59 -3.69 -10.72 0.55
CA HIS A 59 -5.03 -10.76 1.14
C HIS A 59 -5.02 -10.30 2.60
N ARG A 60 -4.09 -10.80 3.41
CA ARG A 60 -3.94 -10.39 4.81
C ARG A 60 -3.47 -8.94 4.93
N PHE A 61 -2.55 -8.53 4.06
CA PHE A 61 -2.10 -7.14 4.00
C PHE A 61 -3.23 -6.18 3.58
N SER A 62 -4.23 -6.66 2.83
CA SER A 62 -5.37 -5.84 2.41
C SER A 62 -6.17 -5.27 3.59
N TYR A 63 -6.26 -6.00 4.71
CA TYR A 63 -6.86 -5.47 5.93
C TYR A 63 -6.10 -4.26 6.49
N TRP A 64 -4.76 -4.29 6.43
CA TRP A 64 -3.93 -3.16 6.81
C TRP A 64 -4.14 -1.98 5.86
N THR A 65 -4.18 -2.20 4.55
CA THR A 65 -4.40 -1.11 3.58
C THR A 65 -5.78 -0.48 3.71
N TYR A 66 -6.84 -1.23 4.04
CA TYR A 66 -8.16 -0.66 4.35
C TYR A 66 -8.11 0.25 5.58
N PHE A 67 -7.40 -0.18 6.62
CA PHE A 67 -7.17 0.66 7.80
C PHE A 67 -6.43 1.94 7.43
N VAL A 68 -5.34 1.85 6.66
CA VAL A 68 -4.56 3.01 6.21
C VAL A 68 -5.40 3.98 5.39
N ALA A 69 -6.16 3.49 4.41
CA ALA A 69 -7.02 4.32 3.58
C ALA A 69 -8.02 5.11 4.44
N THR A 70 -8.68 4.42 5.37
CA THR A 70 -9.63 5.04 6.31
C THR A 70 -8.95 6.07 7.20
N PHE A 71 -7.80 5.72 7.76
CA PHE A 71 -7.06 6.57 8.68
C PHE A 71 -6.52 7.84 8.01
N VAL A 72 -5.98 7.72 6.80
CA VAL A 72 -5.54 8.86 5.96
C VAL A 72 -6.71 9.75 5.63
N ALA A 73 -7.85 9.19 5.20
CA ALA A 73 -9.06 9.98 4.91
C ALA A 73 -9.53 10.80 6.12
N LEU A 74 -9.58 10.19 7.31
CA LEU A 74 -10.00 10.88 8.54
C LEU A 74 -9.01 11.98 8.96
N TYR A 75 -7.71 11.71 8.90
CA TYR A 75 -6.67 12.68 9.25
C TYR A 75 -6.71 13.89 8.31
N GLU A 76 -6.75 13.64 7.01
CA GLU A 76 -6.70 14.66 5.96
C GLU A 76 -8.00 15.50 5.93
N ALA A 77 -9.16 14.87 6.13
CA ALA A 77 -10.43 15.59 6.28
C ALA A 77 -10.40 16.55 7.49
N LYS A 78 -9.84 16.11 8.62
CA LYS A 78 -9.67 16.96 9.80
C LYS A 78 -8.69 18.11 9.53
N ALA A 79 -7.54 17.83 8.92
CA ALA A 79 -6.54 18.84 8.58
C ALA A 79 -7.09 19.90 7.60
N TYR A 80 -7.89 19.47 6.62
CA TYR A 80 -8.56 20.35 5.67
C TYR A 80 -9.57 21.28 6.37
N LYS A 81 -10.38 20.74 7.29
CA LYS A 81 -11.32 21.53 8.11
C LYS A 81 -10.61 22.54 9.01
N MET A 82 -9.38 22.23 9.44
CA MET A 82 -8.53 23.12 10.26
C MET A 82 -7.77 24.17 9.44
N GLY A 83 -8.01 24.29 8.14
CA GLY A 83 -7.42 25.32 7.29
C GLY A 83 -6.03 25.00 6.74
N GLN A 84 -5.49 23.79 6.98
CA GLN A 84 -4.23 23.34 6.38
C GLN A 84 -4.45 22.82 4.96
N ARG A 85 -4.81 23.73 4.05
CA ARG A 85 -5.15 23.43 2.66
C ARG A 85 -3.90 23.46 1.78
N ASP A 86 -3.13 22.39 1.82
CA ASP A 86 -1.99 22.20 0.93
C ASP A 86 -2.33 21.23 -0.21
N ALA A 87 -2.27 21.72 -1.45
CA ALA A 87 -2.68 20.97 -2.63
C ALA A 87 -1.85 19.70 -2.85
N ILE A 88 -0.55 19.73 -2.52
CA ILE A 88 0.35 18.57 -2.67
C ILE A 88 -0.03 17.48 -1.67
N SER A 89 -0.22 17.84 -0.40
CA SER A 89 -0.66 16.88 0.63
C SER A 89 -2.02 16.27 0.30
N PHE A 90 -2.95 17.07 -0.22
CA PHE A 90 -4.26 16.60 -0.61
C PHE A 90 -4.20 15.63 -1.80
N ALA A 91 -3.45 15.98 -2.85
CA ALA A 91 -3.26 15.10 -4.00
C ALA A 91 -2.62 13.77 -3.58
N ALA A 92 -1.54 13.83 -2.79
CA ALA A 92 -0.86 12.63 -2.30
C ALA A 92 -1.78 11.77 -1.41
N ALA A 93 -2.59 12.38 -0.54
CA ALA A 93 -3.57 11.67 0.28
C ALA A 93 -4.63 10.96 -0.56
N VAL A 94 -5.17 11.63 -1.58
CA VAL A 94 -6.14 11.03 -2.50
C VAL A 94 -5.50 9.85 -3.24
N THR A 95 -4.25 9.99 -3.71
CA THR A 95 -3.52 8.89 -4.35
C THR A 95 -3.30 7.72 -3.39
N VAL A 96 -2.91 7.97 -2.13
CA VAL A 96 -2.75 6.90 -1.12
C VAL A 96 -4.05 6.16 -0.88
N ILE A 97 -5.16 6.89 -0.71
CA ILE A 97 -6.49 6.29 -0.48
C ILE A 97 -6.90 5.47 -1.71
N PHE A 98 -6.78 6.06 -2.90
CA PHE A 98 -7.15 5.41 -4.15
C PHE A 98 -6.34 4.13 -4.38
N ALA A 99 -5.01 4.20 -4.32
CA ALA A 99 -4.14 3.04 -4.51
C ALA A 99 -4.39 1.97 -3.43
N SER A 100 -4.54 2.37 -2.16
CA SER A 100 -4.85 1.40 -1.08
C SER A 100 -6.16 0.64 -1.34
N LEU A 101 -7.20 1.33 -1.83
CA LEU A 101 -8.48 0.70 -2.17
C LEU A 101 -8.42 -0.11 -3.46
N MET A 102 -7.71 0.36 -4.49
CA MET A 102 -7.49 -0.38 -5.73
C MET A 102 -6.79 -1.71 -5.45
N PHE A 103 -5.70 -1.68 -4.68
CA PHE A 103 -5.00 -2.87 -4.23
C PHE A 103 -5.91 -3.85 -3.49
N SER A 104 -6.57 -3.39 -2.42
CA SER A 104 -7.29 -4.27 -1.50
C SER A 104 -8.68 -4.71 -1.97
N ALA A 105 -9.41 -3.85 -2.69
CA ALA A 105 -10.78 -4.12 -3.10
C ALA A 105 -10.88 -4.63 -4.55
N VAL A 106 -9.88 -4.36 -5.39
CA VAL A 106 -9.94 -4.69 -6.81
C VAL A 106 -8.88 -5.71 -7.20
N TYR A 107 -7.60 -5.42 -7.00
CA TYR A 107 -6.53 -6.25 -7.52
C TYR A 107 -6.43 -7.59 -6.78
N VAL A 108 -6.28 -7.55 -5.45
CA VAL A 108 -6.11 -8.77 -4.64
C VAL A 108 -7.28 -9.75 -4.82
N PRO A 109 -8.57 -9.34 -4.69
CA PRO A 109 -9.68 -10.28 -4.86
C PRO A 109 -9.74 -10.89 -6.26
N LYS A 110 -9.43 -10.10 -7.30
CA LYS A 110 -9.41 -10.61 -8.69
C LYS A 110 -8.28 -11.61 -8.90
N ILE A 111 -7.08 -11.32 -8.40
CA ILE A 111 -5.93 -12.23 -8.48
C ILE A 111 -6.27 -13.56 -7.81
N LEU A 112 -6.83 -13.53 -6.59
CA LEU A 112 -7.25 -14.74 -5.88
C LEU A 112 -8.34 -15.51 -6.63
N SER A 113 -9.30 -14.79 -7.22
CA SER A 113 -10.38 -15.43 -8.00
C SER A 113 -9.83 -16.15 -9.24
N MET A 114 -8.84 -15.56 -9.92
CA MET A 114 -8.20 -16.18 -11.08
C MET A 114 -7.31 -17.35 -10.67
N GLN A 115 -6.59 -17.23 -9.56
CA GLN A 115 -5.81 -18.34 -8.99
C GLN A 115 -6.72 -19.51 -8.62
N ALA A 116 -7.90 -19.26 -8.06
CA ALA A 116 -8.87 -20.29 -7.71
C ALA A 116 -9.45 -21.03 -8.92
N LEU A 117 -9.42 -20.44 -10.13
CA LEU A 117 -9.85 -21.08 -11.38
C LEU A 117 -8.79 -22.05 -11.95
N GLY A 118 -7.59 -22.09 -11.37
CA GLY A 118 -6.51 -23.01 -11.75
C GLY A 118 -5.39 -22.35 -12.54
N ALA A 119 -4.36 -23.14 -12.85
CA ALA A 119 -3.12 -22.66 -13.47
C ALA A 119 -3.34 -22.06 -14.88
N GLU A 120 -4.28 -22.61 -15.66
CA GLU A 120 -4.59 -22.10 -17.01
C GLU A 120 -5.07 -20.64 -16.98
N ALA A 121 -5.90 -20.27 -15.98
CA ALA A 121 -6.37 -18.90 -15.82
C ALA A 121 -5.24 -17.93 -15.48
N THR A 122 -4.20 -18.39 -14.75
CA THR A 122 -3.03 -17.58 -14.41
C THR A 122 -2.03 -17.39 -15.55
N GLN A 123 -2.17 -18.16 -16.64
CA GLN A 123 -1.37 -18.01 -17.86
C GLN A 123 -2.04 -17.13 -18.92
N SER A 124 -3.21 -16.58 -18.62
CA SER A 124 -3.92 -15.69 -19.53
C SER A 124 -3.32 -14.29 -19.54
N ASP A 125 -3.38 -13.61 -20.69
CA ASP A 125 -3.00 -12.19 -20.83
C ASP A 125 -3.76 -11.30 -19.81
N THR A 126 -4.99 -11.69 -19.48
CA THR A 126 -5.80 -10.97 -18.49
C THR A 126 -5.18 -11.02 -17.10
N PHE A 127 -4.66 -12.18 -16.69
CA PHE A 127 -3.98 -12.33 -15.41
C PHE A 127 -2.65 -11.57 -15.41
N GLU A 128 -1.87 -11.65 -16.48
CA GLU A 128 -0.60 -10.92 -16.61
C GLU A 128 -0.81 -9.41 -16.49
N HIS A 129 -1.76 -8.86 -17.23
CA HIS A 129 -2.10 -7.43 -17.14
C HIS A 129 -2.61 -7.03 -15.75
N LEU A 130 -3.42 -7.87 -15.11
CA LEU A 130 -3.91 -7.64 -13.75
C LEU A 130 -2.75 -7.64 -12.74
N HIS A 131 -1.82 -8.60 -12.85
CA HIS A 131 -0.66 -8.70 -11.98
C HIS A 131 0.24 -7.48 -12.16
N ILE A 132 0.59 -7.11 -13.39
CA ILE A 132 1.43 -5.94 -13.68
C ILE A 132 0.76 -4.67 -13.15
N ALA A 133 -0.55 -4.51 -13.36
CA ALA A 133 -1.29 -3.36 -12.85
C ALA A 133 -1.22 -3.28 -11.31
N SER A 134 -1.35 -4.41 -10.61
CA SER A 134 -1.23 -4.46 -9.16
C SER A 134 0.17 -4.08 -8.66
N GLU A 135 1.22 -4.47 -9.38
CA GLU A 135 2.60 -4.12 -9.03
C GLU A 135 2.86 -2.62 -9.23
N ILE A 136 2.34 -2.05 -10.33
CA ILE A 136 2.43 -0.61 -10.60
C ILE A 136 1.69 0.18 -9.51
N ASP A 137 0.48 -0.23 -9.15
CA ASP A 137 -0.30 0.39 -8.08
C ASP A 137 0.44 0.35 -6.74
N PHE A 138 1.11 -0.76 -6.43
CA PHE A 138 1.92 -0.90 -5.23
C PHE A 138 3.11 0.08 -5.20
N LYS A 139 3.75 0.32 -6.35
CA LYS A 139 4.82 1.33 -6.50
C LYS A 139 4.27 2.76 -6.38
N ILE A 140 3.09 3.03 -6.96
CA ILE A 140 2.40 4.31 -6.84
C ILE A 140 2.06 4.59 -5.37
N LEU A 141 1.55 3.59 -4.65
CA LEU A 141 1.26 3.69 -3.22
C LEU A 141 2.52 4.04 -2.42
N ALA A 142 3.64 3.34 -2.66
CA ALA A 142 4.91 3.63 -1.99
C ALA A 142 5.36 5.08 -2.21
N PHE A 143 5.31 5.55 -3.46
CA PHE A 143 5.71 6.91 -3.81
C PHE A 143 4.78 7.96 -3.19
N ALA A 144 3.46 7.74 -3.25
CA ALA A 144 2.47 8.64 -2.68
C ALA A 144 2.59 8.74 -1.16
N LEU A 145 2.84 7.62 -0.46
CA LEU A 145 3.11 7.58 0.97
C LEU A 145 4.34 8.43 1.34
N LEU A 146 5.42 8.30 0.56
CA LEU A 146 6.64 9.08 0.78
C LEU A 146 6.40 10.58 0.58
N VAL A 147 5.73 10.97 -0.51
CA VAL A 147 5.37 12.37 -0.78
C VAL A 147 4.49 12.94 0.33
N LEU A 148 3.47 12.20 0.74
CA LEU A 148 2.55 12.60 1.80
C LEU A 148 3.27 12.79 3.13
N PHE A 149 4.13 11.83 3.50
CA PHE A 149 4.95 11.88 4.71
C PHE A 149 5.85 13.13 4.71
N VAL A 150 6.64 13.32 3.66
CA VAL A 150 7.59 14.45 3.57
C VAL A 150 6.83 15.78 3.60
N ARG A 151 5.74 15.91 2.83
CA ARG A 151 4.98 17.15 2.77
C ARG A 151 4.35 17.50 4.11
N ARG A 152 3.77 16.52 4.80
CA ARG A 152 3.17 16.70 6.13
C ARG A 152 4.22 17.08 7.17
N LEU A 153 5.43 16.49 7.09
CA LEU A 153 6.54 16.86 7.96
C LEU A 153 6.97 18.32 7.75
N MET A 154 7.05 18.78 6.50
CA MET A 154 7.37 20.18 6.18
C MET A 154 6.31 21.15 6.72
N LEU A 155 5.02 20.84 6.54
CA LEU A 155 3.92 21.68 7.01
C LEU A 155 3.90 21.79 8.54
N LEU A 156 4.38 20.77 9.27
CA LEU A 156 4.48 20.86 10.73
C LEU A 156 5.60 21.76 11.22
N ARG A 157 6.70 21.88 10.45
CA ARG A 157 7.84 22.76 10.76
C ARG A 157 7.54 24.23 10.54
N VAL A 158 6.66 24.57 9.60
CA VAL A 158 6.30 25.98 9.33
C VAL A 158 5.25 26.43 10.35
N PRO A 159 5.54 27.44 11.20
CA PRO A 159 4.53 28.00 12.09
C PRO A 159 3.39 28.54 11.25
N SER A 160 2.14 28.17 11.54
CA SER A 160 0.99 28.80 10.90
C SER A 160 1.05 30.29 11.25
N LYS A 161 1.34 31.15 10.27
CA LYS A 161 1.10 32.58 10.43
C LYS A 161 -0.39 32.74 10.71
N SER A 162 -0.73 33.14 11.93
CA SER A 162 -2.04 33.68 12.22
C SER A 162 -2.18 34.95 11.37
N LEU A 163 -2.92 34.86 10.28
CA LEU A 163 -3.53 36.01 9.65
C LEU A 163 -4.83 36.32 10.40
#